data_AF-A0A1H5PTT5-F1
#
_entry.id   AF-A0A1H5PTT5-F1
#
_cell.length_a   1.000
_cell.length_b   1.000
_cell.length_c   1.000
_cell.angle_alpha   90.00
_cell.angle_beta   90.00
_cell.angle_gamma   90.00
#
_symmetry.space_group_name_H-M   'P 1'
#
loop_
_entity.id
_entity.type
_entity.pdbx_description
1 polymer ?
#
loop_
_entity_poly.entity_id
_entity_poly.type
_entity_poly.pdbx_seq_one_letter_code
_entity_poly.pdbx_strand_id
1 'polypeptide(L)'
;MTPMSSNFRQFFGSGFGMADDVPDFYVEACEEAPSRLAARANETYRAFRDEFARHLSESSYPPHSAGESQWTTDEWLRNVWYDAFGPEPAPDDPYPVPAEQWGRRRITDYMVHAVRRTPELSSPGAPAWLEARGLTFADVAAGVEWSATAGGVAFRPAPEGWLERLNDLTARGLRAEQPGER
;
A
#
# COMPACT_ATOMS: atom_id res chain seq x y z
N MET A 1 14.10 2.83 -16.87
CA MET A 1 13.30 3.62 -15.93
C MET A 1 11.86 3.24 -16.17
N THR A 2 11.11 2.91 -15.12
CA THR A 2 9.67 2.71 -15.23
C THR A 2 8.96 4.04 -14.96
N PRO A 3 8.68 4.90 -15.97
CA PRO A 3 7.79 6.02 -15.76
C PRO A 3 6.39 5.49 -15.45
N MET A 4 5.68 6.16 -14.54
CA MET A 4 4.26 5.88 -14.34
C MET A 4 3.52 5.99 -15.69
N SER A 5 2.79 4.95 -16.06
CA SER A 5 1.93 4.96 -17.22
C SER A 5 0.72 5.89 -17.00
N SER A 6 0.01 6.25 -18.08
CA SER A 6 -1.27 6.97 -17.95
C SER A 6 -2.28 6.16 -17.15
N ASN A 7 -2.22 4.83 -17.27
CA ASN A 7 -3.10 3.91 -16.58
C ASN A 7 -2.84 3.91 -15.07
N PHE A 8 -1.56 3.87 -14.67
CA PHE A 8 -1.19 3.96 -13.27
C PHE A 8 -1.61 5.28 -12.65
N ARG A 9 -1.30 6.41 -13.30
CA ARG A 9 -1.74 7.73 -12.82
C ARG A 9 -3.25 7.82 -12.67
N GLN A 10 -4.01 7.22 -13.58
CA GLN A 10 -5.47 7.23 -13.53
C GLN A 10 -5.99 6.47 -12.31
N PHE A 11 -5.70 5.16 -12.18
CA PHE A 11 -6.27 4.36 -11.09
C PHE A 11 -5.70 4.74 -9.72
N PHE A 12 -4.40 5.07 -9.66
CA PHE A 12 -3.77 5.47 -8.43
C PHE A 12 -4.27 6.85 -8.00
N GLY A 13 -4.18 7.85 -8.88
CA GLY A 13 -4.54 9.23 -8.55
C GLY A 13 -6.04 9.49 -8.38
N SER A 14 -6.92 8.58 -8.83
CA SER A 14 -8.38 8.73 -8.61
C SER A 14 -8.91 7.93 -7.41
N GLY A 15 -8.05 7.24 -6.67
CA GLY A 15 -8.49 6.36 -5.57
C GLY A 15 -7.37 6.03 -4.60
N PHE A 16 -6.43 5.18 -5.00
CA PHE A 16 -5.41 4.63 -4.09
C PHE A 16 -4.43 5.64 -3.50
N GLY A 17 -4.17 6.75 -4.19
CA GLY A 17 -3.35 7.85 -3.71
C GLY A 17 -4.12 8.93 -2.93
N MET A 18 -5.43 8.73 -2.68
CA MET A 18 -6.32 9.75 -2.11
C MET A 18 -6.63 9.53 -0.62
N ALA A 19 -5.94 8.61 0.06
CA ALA A 19 -6.24 8.26 1.45
C ALA A 19 -6.26 9.48 2.39
N ASP A 20 -5.30 10.40 2.23
CA ASP A 20 -5.20 11.60 3.08
C ASP A 20 -6.19 12.71 2.69
N ASP A 21 -6.48 12.87 1.39
CA ASP A 21 -7.29 13.97 0.86
C ASP A 21 -8.79 13.65 0.81
N VAL A 22 -9.12 12.44 0.36
CA VAL A 22 -10.50 11.96 0.15
C VAL A 22 -10.57 10.47 0.53
N PRO A 23 -10.59 10.13 1.85
CA PRO A 23 -10.57 8.76 2.32
C PRO A 23 -11.68 7.87 1.74
N ASP A 24 -12.87 8.43 1.47
CA ASP A 24 -13.99 7.68 0.90
C ASP A 24 -13.65 7.11 -0.50
N PHE A 25 -12.91 7.85 -1.33
CA PHE A 25 -12.48 7.38 -2.66
C PHE A 25 -11.43 6.28 -2.54
N TYR A 26 -10.58 6.35 -1.52
CA TYR A 26 -9.63 5.29 -1.21
C TYR A 26 -10.34 3.99 -0.81
N VAL A 27 -11.32 4.10 0.11
CA VAL A 27 -12.13 2.96 0.57
C VAL A 27 -12.89 2.33 -0.59
N GLU A 28 -13.58 3.14 -1.41
CA GLU A 28 -14.29 2.67 -2.60
C GLU A 28 -13.35 1.94 -3.57
N ALA A 29 -12.18 2.52 -3.86
CA ALA A 29 -11.20 1.88 -4.75
C ALA A 29 -10.70 0.53 -4.24
N CYS A 30 -10.50 0.38 -2.92
CA CYS A 30 -10.11 -0.88 -2.30
C CYS A 30 -11.22 -1.94 -2.35
N GLU A 31 -12.47 -1.55 -2.13
CA GLU A 31 -13.62 -2.47 -2.16
C GLU A 31 -13.97 -2.92 -3.59
N GLU A 32 -13.77 -2.07 -4.58
CA GLU A 32 -13.99 -2.43 -5.98
C GLU A 32 -12.88 -3.30 -6.57
N ALA A 33 -11.65 -3.22 -6.05
CA ALA A 33 -10.47 -3.88 -6.61
C ALA A 33 -10.65 -5.39 -6.87
N PRO A 34 -11.19 -6.20 -5.94
CA PRO A 34 -11.42 -7.63 -6.18
C PRO A 34 -12.34 -7.90 -7.37
N SER A 35 -13.44 -7.13 -7.49
CA SER A 35 -14.38 -7.27 -8.61
C SER A 35 -13.75 -6.88 -9.95
N ARG A 36 -12.93 -5.81 -9.95
CA ARG A 36 -12.21 -5.32 -11.13
C ARG A 36 -11.16 -6.34 -11.60
N LEU A 37 -10.48 -7.03 -10.68
CA LEU A 37 -9.52 -8.09 -11.02
C LEU A 37 -10.20 -9.35 -11.55
N ALA A 38 -11.33 -9.75 -10.96
CA ALA A 38 -12.09 -10.93 -11.36
C ALA A 38 -12.75 -10.76 -12.74
N ALA A 39 -13.03 -9.52 -13.16
CA ALA A 39 -13.59 -9.23 -14.47
C ALA A 39 -12.64 -9.68 -15.60
N ARG A 40 -13.05 -10.72 -16.34
CA ARG A 40 -12.24 -11.34 -17.41
C ARG A 40 -11.74 -10.32 -18.45
N ALA A 41 -12.54 -9.31 -18.78
CA ALA A 41 -12.20 -8.29 -19.78
C ALA A 41 -11.35 -7.12 -19.25
N ASN A 42 -11.06 -7.06 -17.93
CA ASN A 42 -10.39 -5.90 -17.35
C ASN A 42 -8.86 -6.04 -17.34
N GLU A 43 -8.28 -6.17 -18.53
CA GLU A 43 -6.82 -6.25 -18.73
C GLU A 43 -6.11 -4.99 -18.24
N THR A 44 -6.74 -3.83 -18.42
CA THR A 44 -6.22 -2.53 -17.99
C THR A 44 -5.99 -2.47 -16.49
N TYR A 45 -6.89 -3.02 -15.67
CA TYR A 45 -6.73 -3.05 -14.22
C TYR A 45 -5.68 -4.06 -13.76
N ARG A 46 -5.55 -5.20 -14.45
CA ARG A 46 -4.45 -6.15 -14.19
C ARG A 46 -3.09 -5.55 -14.53
N ALA A 47 -2.97 -4.87 -15.66
CA ALA A 47 -1.76 -4.14 -16.03
C ALA A 47 -1.41 -3.05 -15.00
N PHE A 48 -2.41 -2.39 -14.41
CA PHE A 48 -2.19 -1.47 -13.29
C PHE A 48 -1.61 -2.17 -12.06
N ARG A 49 -2.20 -3.30 -11.64
CA ARG A 49 -1.68 -4.09 -10.51
C ARG A 49 -0.24 -4.56 -10.77
N ASP A 50 0.06 -5.04 -11.98
CA ASP A 50 1.41 -5.50 -12.32
C ASP A 50 2.42 -4.34 -12.34
N GLU A 51 2.01 -3.17 -12.84
CA GLU A 51 2.83 -1.95 -12.77
C GLU A 51 3.05 -1.49 -11.32
N PHE A 52 2.04 -1.60 -10.45
CA PHE A 52 2.16 -1.33 -9.03
C PHE A 52 3.20 -2.25 -8.36
N ALA A 53 3.10 -3.55 -8.61
CA ALA A 53 4.07 -4.52 -8.09
C ALA A 53 5.49 -4.17 -8.52
N ARG A 54 5.67 -3.80 -9.79
CA ARG A 54 6.96 -3.36 -10.31
C ARG A 54 7.48 -2.12 -9.60
N HIS A 55 6.63 -1.11 -9.35
CA HIS A 55 7.03 0.07 -8.59
C HIS A 55 7.54 -0.25 -7.18
N LEU A 56 6.91 -1.20 -6.48
CA LEU A 56 7.38 -1.73 -5.20
C LEU A 56 8.71 -2.47 -5.35
N SER A 57 8.82 -3.37 -6.33
CA SER A 57 10.04 -4.16 -6.54
C SER A 57 11.24 -3.29 -6.92
N GLU A 58 11.05 -2.25 -7.73
CA GLU A 58 12.10 -1.36 -8.23
C GLU A 58 12.29 -0.12 -7.35
N SER A 59 11.52 0.04 -6.27
CA SER A 59 11.45 1.27 -5.46
C SER A 59 11.39 2.51 -6.36
N SER A 60 10.52 2.50 -7.38
CA SER A 60 10.59 3.46 -8.51
C SER A 60 9.48 4.51 -8.50
N TYR A 61 8.52 4.40 -7.58
CA TYR A 61 7.55 5.45 -7.34
C TYR A 61 8.17 6.52 -6.43
N PRO A 62 8.22 7.79 -6.85
CA PRO A 62 8.96 8.82 -6.13
C PRO A 62 8.24 9.24 -4.84
N PRO A 63 8.99 9.71 -3.82
CA PRO A 63 8.40 10.36 -2.64
C PRO A 63 7.55 11.58 -2.99
N HIS A 64 6.50 11.87 -2.20
CA HIS A 64 5.59 12.98 -2.50
C HIS A 64 6.21 14.34 -2.15
N SER A 65 7.12 14.35 -1.18
CA SER A 65 7.79 15.56 -0.74
C SER A 65 9.27 15.30 -0.48
N ALA A 66 10.08 16.37 -0.50
CA ALA A 66 11.52 16.30 -0.22
C ALA A 66 11.85 15.87 1.23
N GLY A 67 10.86 15.86 2.12
CA GLY A 67 11.02 15.39 3.50
C GLY A 67 10.75 13.89 3.67
N GLU A 68 10.19 13.22 2.66
CA GLU A 68 9.91 11.79 2.68
C GLU A 68 11.08 11.00 2.09
N SER A 69 11.42 9.90 2.75
CA SER A 69 12.39 8.95 2.19
C SER A 69 11.70 7.99 1.21
N GLN A 70 12.44 7.50 0.21
CA GLN A 70 11.96 6.42 -0.66
C GLN A 70 11.47 5.20 0.14
N TRP A 71 12.09 4.90 1.29
CA TRP A 71 11.66 3.80 2.14
C TRP A 71 10.26 4.00 2.73
N THR A 72 9.99 5.21 3.23
CA THR A 72 8.67 5.59 3.74
C THR A 72 7.61 5.44 2.66
N THR A 73 7.92 5.87 1.44
CA THR A 73 7.05 5.73 0.27
C THR A 73 6.81 4.27 -0.09
N ASP A 74 7.84 3.43 -0.12
CA ASP A 74 7.71 2.00 -0.39
C ASP A 74 6.85 1.32 0.69
N GLU A 75 7.05 1.65 1.96
CA GLU A 75 6.24 1.15 3.07
C GLU A 75 4.76 1.55 2.93
N TRP A 76 4.47 2.79 2.54
CA TRP A 76 3.11 3.22 2.26
C TRP A 76 2.50 2.46 1.07
N LEU A 77 3.23 2.27 -0.03
CA LEU A 77 2.75 1.48 -1.16
C LEU A 77 2.46 0.03 -0.77
N ARG A 78 3.19 -0.56 0.19
CA ARG A 78 2.86 -1.89 0.75
C ARG A 78 1.53 -1.89 1.50
N ASN A 79 1.17 -0.81 2.20
CA ASN A 79 -0.15 -0.68 2.80
C ASN A 79 -1.23 -0.65 1.73
N VAL A 80 -1.04 0.17 0.71
CA VAL A 80 -1.99 0.29 -0.41
C VAL A 80 -2.13 -1.05 -1.15
N TRP A 81 -1.03 -1.76 -1.39
CA TRP A 81 -1.08 -3.10 -1.97
C TRP A 81 -1.90 -4.06 -1.11
N TYR A 82 -1.61 -4.09 0.20
CA TYR A 82 -2.34 -4.93 1.15
C TYR A 82 -3.84 -4.62 1.16
N ASP A 83 -4.21 -3.34 1.12
CA ASP A 83 -5.60 -2.87 1.16
C ASP A 83 -6.34 -3.17 -0.14
N ALA A 84 -5.70 -3.00 -1.30
CA ALA A 84 -6.32 -3.17 -2.61
C ALA A 84 -6.32 -4.62 -3.10
N PHE A 85 -5.23 -5.36 -2.89
CA PHE A 85 -4.97 -6.63 -3.58
C PHE A 85 -4.90 -7.85 -2.66
N GLY A 86 -4.82 -7.65 -1.35
CA GLY A 86 -4.90 -8.72 -0.35
C GLY A 86 -3.61 -8.96 0.42
N PRO A 87 -3.60 -10.00 1.28
CA PRO A 87 -2.51 -10.25 2.23
C PRO A 87 -1.22 -10.79 1.60
N GLU A 88 -1.30 -11.33 0.38
CA GLU A 88 -0.13 -11.81 -0.34
C GLU A 88 0.76 -10.64 -0.78
N PRO A 89 2.08 -10.71 -0.53
CA PRO A 89 3.00 -9.66 -0.95
C PRO A 89 2.96 -9.38 -2.44
N ALA A 90 3.37 -8.16 -2.82
CA ALA A 90 3.58 -7.85 -4.23
C ALA A 90 4.64 -8.80 -4.82
N PRO A 91 4.42 -9.32 -6.05
CA PRO A 91 5.42 -10.10 -6.75
C PRO A 91 6.78 -9.39 -6.75
N ASP A 92 7.82 -10.13 -6.40
CA ASP A 92 9.21 -9.65 -6.35
C ASP A 92 9.45 -8.47 -5.38
N ASP A 93 8.56 -8.23 -4.40
CA ASP A 93 8.83 -7.27 -3.32
C ASP A 93 10.06 -7.73 -2.53
N PRO A 94 11.15 -6.95 -2.51
CA PRO A 94 12.36 -7.31 -1.77
C PRO A 94 12.17 -7.32 -0.25
N TYR A 95 11.16 -6.60 0.27
CA TYR A 95 10.98 -6.38 1.70
C TYR A 95 9.51 -6.54 2.12
N PRO A 96 8.89 -7.71 1.93
CA PRO A 96 7.50 -7.93 2.28
C PRO A 96 7.26 -7.66 3.78
N VAL A 97 6.06 -7.18 4.11
CA VAL A 97 5.63 -7.07 5.51
C VAL A 97 5.21 -8.46 6.00
N PRO A 98 5.72 -8.94 7.15
CA PRO A 98 5.30 -10.22 7.70
C PRO A 98 3.80 -10.25 7.99
N ALA A 99 3.12 -11.32 7.58
CA ALA A 99 1.66 -11.43 7.62
C ALA A 99 1.07 -11.19 9.02
N GLU A 100 1.77 -11.60 10.06
CA GLU A 100 1.34 -11.48 11.45
C GLU A 100 1.33 -10.03 11.98
N GLN A 101 1.96 -9.10 11.27
CA GLN A 101 2.01 -7.69 11.67
C GLN A 101 0.74 -6.93 11.28
N TRP A 102 0.08 -7.30 10.19
CA TRP A 102 -1.11 -6.61 9.69
C TRP A 102 -2.24 -6.62 10.71
N GLY A 103 -2.91 -5.48 10.86
CA GLY A 103 -4.02 -5.30 11.81
C GLY A 103 -3.61 -5.30 13.27
N ARG A 104 -2.32 -5.49 13.61
CA ARG A 104 -1.83 -5.56 15.00
C ARG A 104 -0.76 -4.52 15.28
N ARG A 105 0.38 -4.65 14.60
CA ARG A 105 1.49 -3.70 14.64
C ARG A 105 1.43 -2.74 13.45
N ARG A 106 0.97 -3.24 12.31
CA ARG A 106 0.86 -2.50 11.08
C ARG A 106 -0.60 -2.19 10.79
N ILE A 107 -0.94 -0.91 10.86
CA ILE A 107 -2.25 -0.38 10.49
C ILE A 107 -2.16 0.26 9.10
N THR A 108 -3.24 0.16 8.33
CA THR A 108 -3.36 0.74 6.99
C THR A 108 -4.49 1.76 6.95
N ASP A 109 -4.55 2.55 5.88
CA ASP A 109 -5.56 3.60 5.73
C ASP A 109 -6.96 3.00 5.63
N TYR A 110 -7.12 1.84 4.98
CA TYR A 110 -8.41 1.15 4.97
C TYR A 110 -8.85 0.78 6.39
N MET A 111 -7.96 0.25 7.22
CA MET A 111 -8.26 -0.07 8.63
C MET A 111 -8.69 1.17 9.44
N VAL A 112 -8.13 2.35 9.15
CA VAL A 112 -8.46 3.59 9.85
C VAL A 112 -9.79 4.18 9.39
N HIS A 113 -10.06 4.14 8.08
CA HIS A 113 -11.17 4.86 7.47
C HIS A 113 -12.42 3.99 7.26
N ALA A 114 -12.24 2.74 6.83
CA ALA A 114 -13.33 1.81 6.52
C ALA A 114 -13.75 0.95 7.72
N VAL A 115 -12.81 0.54 8.58
CA VAL A 115 -13.10 -0.39 9.69
C VAL A 115 -13.37 0.39 10.98
N ARG A 116 -14.60 0.30 11.49
CA ARG A 116 -15.02 0.90 12.77
C ARG A 116 -15.24 -0.18 13.83
N ARG A 117 -15.62 0.23 15.04
CA ARG A 117 -15.81 -0.68 16.20
C ARG A 117 -16.83 -1.79 15.94
N THR A 118 -17.81 -1.56 15.07
CA THR A 118 -18.84 -2.54 14.71
C THR A 118 -19.08 -2.54 13.19
N PRO A 119 -19.60 -3.65 12.62
CA PRO A 119 -19.91 -3.73 11.20
C PRO A 119 -20.86 -2.63 10.72
N GLU A 120 -21.85 -2.25 11.52
CA GLU A 120 -22.90 -1.29 11.16
C GLU A 120 -22.36 0.14 10.99
N LEU A 121 -21.21 0.43 11.60
CA LEU A 121 -20.52 1.72 11.49
C LEU A 121 -19.39 1.69 10.46
N SER A 122 -19.07 0.51 9.92
CA SER A 122 -17.98 0.31 8.97
C SER A 122 -18.48 0.49 7.54
N SER A 123 -17.56 0.62 6.60
CA SER A 123 -17.92 0.61 5.18
C SER A 123 -18.59 -0.72 4.80
N PRO A 124 -19.46 -0.74 3.78
CA PRO A 124 -20.19 -1.95 3.39
C PRO A 124 -19.29 -3.14 3.05
N GLY A 125 -18.11 -2.90 2.45
CA GLY A 125 -17.15 -3.95 2.11
C GLY A 125 -16.23 -4.39 3.25
N ALA A 126 -16.18 -3.67 4.38
CA ALA A 126 -15.27 -3.96 5.49
C ALA A 126 -15.36 -5.40 6.02
N PRO A 127 -16.55 -6.01 6.21
CA PRO A 127 -16.63 -7.41 6.66
C PRO A 127 -15.95 -8.39 5.71
N ALA A 128 -16.20 -8.28 4.40
CA ALA A 128 -15.59 -9.14 3.39
C ALA A 128 -14.09 -8.88 3.26
N TRP A 129 -13.68 -7.61 3.37
CA TRP A 129 -12.28 -7.22 3.34
C TRP A 129 -11.47 -7.81 4.50
N LEU A 130 -12.06 -7.82 5.71
CA LEU A 130 -11.47 -8.41 6.92
C LEU A 130 -11.37 -9.93 6.81
N GLU A 131 -12.45 -10.58 6.35
CA GLU A 131 -12.49 -12.03 6.16
C GLU A 131 -11.39 -12.50 5.20
N ALA A 132 -11.24 -11.83 4.05
CA ALA A 132 -10.20 -12.13 3.06
C ALA A 132 -8.76 -11.99 3.60
N ARG A 133 -8.58 -11.33 4.74
CA ARG A 133 -7.30 -11.06 5.39
C ARG A 133 -7.13 -11.82 6.71
N GLY A 134 -8.10 -12.64 7.09
CA GLY A 134 -8.07 -13.36 8.38
C GLY A 134 -8.03 -12.43 9.59
N LEU A 135 -8.63 -11.24 9.47
CA LEU A 135 -8.69 -10.24 10.53
C LEU A 135 -10.11 -10.14 11.10
N THR A 136 -10.20 -9.65 12.33
CA THR A 136 -11.47 -9.26 12.96
C THR A 136 -11.52 -7.75 13.22
N PHE A 137 -12.73 -7.22 13.47
CA PHE A 137 -12.90 -5.85 13.96
C PHE A 137 -12.12 -5.60 15.26
N ALA A 138 -12.02 -6.62 16.13
CA ALA A 138 -11.29 -6.52 17.40
C ALA A 138 -9.78 -6.43 17.18
N ASP A 139 -9.22 -7.17 16.22
CA ASP A 139 -7.80 -7.06 15.86
C ASP A 139 -7.48 -5.63 15.45
N VAL A 140 -8.25 -5.09 14.49
CA VAL A 140 -8.04 -3.74 13.97
C VAL A 140 -8.22 -2.68 15.06
N ALA A 141 -9.25 -2.78 15.89
CA ALA A 141 -9.46 -1.84 16.99
C ALA A 141 -8.26 -1.82 17.96
N ALA A 142 -7.75 -2.98 18.34
CA ALA A 142 -6.57 -3.09 19.20
C ALA A 142 -5.31 -2.50 18.53
N GLY A 143 -5.11 -2.77 17.24
CA GLY A 143 -3.97 -2.22 16.51
C GLY A 143 -4.04 -0.70 16.33
N VAL A 144 -5.23 -0.12 16.11
CA VAL A 144 -5.43 1.34 16.04
C VAL A 144 -5.12 1.99 17.39
N GLU A 145 -5.61 1.42 18.49
CA GLU A 145 -5.30 1.90 19.85
C GLU A 145 -3.79 1.82 20.16
N TRP A 146 -3.15 0.73 19.77
CA TRP A 146 -1.70 0.59 19.88
C TRP A 146 -0.95 1.63 19.05
N SER A 147 -1.35 1.87 17.81
CA SER A 147 -0.74 2.88 16.93
C SER A 147 -0.87 4.29 17.50
N ALA A 148 -2.03 4.64 18.06
CA ALA A 148 -2.26 5.93 18.68
C ALA A 148 -1.38 6.16 19.92
N THR A 149 -1.12 5.11 20.70
CA THR A 149 -0.27 5.17 21.90
C THR A 149 1.23 5.09 21.59
N ALA A 150 1.62 4.41 20.52
CA ALA A 150 3.00 4.30 20.04
C ALA A 150 3.47 5.53 19.23
N GLY A 151 2.57 6.46 18.91
CA GLY A 151 2.90 7.73 18.26
C GLY A 151 2.91 7.69 16.72
N GLY A 152 2.19 6.76 16.08
CA GLY A 152 2.02 6.77 14.63
C GLY A 152 1.81 5.39 14.00
N VAL A 153 1.60 5.37 12.68
CA VAL A 153 1.55 4.15 11.86
C VAL A 153 2.96 3.54 11.83
N ALA A 154 3.12 2.30 12.28
CA ALA A 154 4.45 1.70 12.44
C ALA A 154 5.08 1.36 11.08
N PHE A 155 5.75 2.34 10.48
CA PHE A 155 6.73 2.12 9.42
C PHE A 155 7.98 1.50 10.00
N ARG A 156 8.46 0.44 9.35
CA ARG A 156 9.69 -0.24 9.76
C ARG A 156 10.88 0.68 9.47
N PRO A 157 12.01 0.58 10.18
CA PRO A 157 13.25 1.20 9.70
C PRO A 157 13.68 0.56 8.37
N ALA A 158 14.39 1.32 7.53
CA ALA A 158 14.99 0.77 6.33
C ALA A 158 15.97 -0.35 6.71
N PRO A 159 15.93 -1.52 6.03
CA PRO A 159 16.81 -2.63 6.33
C PRO A 159 18.25 -2.31 5.91
N GLU A 160 19.22 -3.01 6.50
CA GLU A 160 20.62 -2.95 6.08
C GLU A 160 20.76 -3.32 4.60
N GLY A 161 21.64 -2.62 3.87
CA GLY A 161 21.84 -2.85 2.43
C GLY A 161 20.78 -2.20 1.51
N TRP A 162 19.75 -1.57 2.09
CA TRP A 162 18.66 -0.96 1.30
C TRP A 162 19.14 0.17 0.40
N LEU A 163 20.00 1.06 0.90
CA LEU A 163 20.50 2.20 0.13
C LEU A 163 21.44 1.74 -1.00
N GLU A 164 22.30 0.76 -0.72
CA GLU A 164 23.16 0.12 -1.71
C GLU A 164 22.34 -0.51 -2.83
N ARG A 165 21.22 -1.13 -2.50
CA ARG A 165 20.28 -1.67 -3.48
C ARG A 165 19.67 -0.57 -4.35
N LEU A 166 19.25 0.56 -3.77
CA LEU A 166 18.74 1.68 -4.57
C LEU A 166 19.80 2.20 -5.55
N ASN A 167 21.06 2.26 -5.11
CA ASN A 167 22.18 2.64 -5.96
C ASN A 167 22.42 1.66 -7.10
N ASP A 168 22.35 0.34 -6.87
CA ASP A 168 22.41 -0.69 -7.93
C ASP A 168 21.28 -0.51 -8.95
N LEU A 169 20.05 -0.33 -8.48
CA LEU A 169 18.89 -0.14 -9.36
C LEU A 169 19.00 1.14 -10.20
N THR A 170 19.52 2.23 -9.62
CA THR A 170 19.82 3.47 -10.34
C THR A 170 20.92 3.24 -11.37
N ALA A 171 22.02 2.57 -11.02
CA ALA A 171 23.13 2.26 -11.93
C ALA A 171 22.68 1.39 -13.13
N ARG A 172 21.72 0.49 -12.90
CA ARG A 172 21.08 -0.34 -13.94
C ARG A 172 20.00 0.40 -14.73
N GLY A 173 19.72 1.66 -14.40
CA GLY A 173 18.73 2.49 -15.07
C GLY A 173 17.28 2.06 -14.84
N LEU A 174 16.99 1.29 -13.78
CA LEU A 174 15.63 0.82 -13.47
C LEU A 174 14.79 1.92 -12.80
N ARG A 175 15.44 2.78 -12.01
CA ARG A 175 14.83 3.96 -11.35
C ARG A 175 15.72 5.20 -11.49
N ALA A 176 15.15 6.35 -11.14
CA ALA A 176 15.89 7.59 -10.96
C ALA A 176 16.22 7.77 -9.48
N GLU A 177 17.43 8.26 -9.20
CA GLU A 177 17.85 8.67 -7.86
C GLU A 177 16.89 9.72 -7.28
N GLN A 178 16.53 9.58 -6.00
CA GLN A 178 15.66 10.54 -5.30
C GLN A 178 16.48 11.41 -4.33
N PRO A 179 15.94 12.58 -3.93
CA PRO A 179 16.58 13.41 -2.92
C PRO A 179 16.85 12.63 -1.62
N GLY A 180 18.06 12.80 -1.05
CA GLY A 180 18.44 12.18 0.22
C GLY A 180 19.08 10.79 0.13
N GLU A 181 19.35 10.28 -1.07
CA GLU A 181 19.97 8.96 -1.28
C GLU A 181 21.50 8.99 -1.45
N ARG A 182 22.16 10.07 -1.00
CA ARG A 182 23.62 10.27 -1.08
C ARG A 182 24.24 10.53 0.28
#